data_AF-A0A3G8WY75-F1
#
_entry.id   AF-A0A3G8WY75-F1
#
_cell.length_a   1.000
_cell.length_b   1.000
_cell.length_c   1.000
_cell.angle_alpha   90.00
_cell.angle_beta   90.00
_cell.angle_gamma   90.00
#
_symmetry.space_group_name_H-M   'P 1'
#
loop_
_entity.id
_entity.type
_entity.pdbx_description
1 polymer ?
#
loop_
_entity_poly.entity_id
_entity_poly.type
_entity_poly.pdbx_seq_one_letter_code
_entity_poly.pdbx_strand_id
1 'polypeptide(L)'
;MKTEITFDHLNIYVRKKIPTNIFLKIFLVIFNLGTIIGLFYFVFLLQENKPNPLPLLLPIAYGFTIGKYFLWNTFGEEFYIISTSYISYQHDYGFWKTTLKTLKYDFISTNSINQEELTLIFIRYNDEKLQEEIFRTSLAISIVDSELIFNKLNEIKLDEFGHEVNFPIIFPN
;
A
#
# COMPACT_ATOMS: atom_id res chain seq x y z
N MET A 1 -6.60 12.96 4.36
CA MET A 1 -5.69 11.97 3.74
C MET A 1 -5.99 11.96 2.25
N LYS A 2 -4.99 12.02 1.36
CA LYS A 2 -5.27 12.12 -0.09
C LYS A 2 -5.15 10.73 -0.71
N THR A 3 -6.30 10.12 -0.96
CA THR A 3 -6.41 8.92 -1.79
C THR A 3 -6.78 9.40 -3.19
N GLU A 4 -5.97 9.07 -4.19
CA GLU A 4 -6.26 9.36 -5.59
C GLU A 4 -6.77 8.08 -6.24
N ILE A 5 -7.94 8.16 -6.85
CA ILE A 5 -8.59 7.03 -7.52
C ILE A 5 -8.77 7.40 -8.98
N THR A 6 -8.29 6.52 -9.85
CA THR A 6 -8.44 6.67 -11.31
C THR A 6 -8.98 5.36 -11.87
N PHE A 7 -9.83 5.48 -12.87
CA PHE A 7 -10.53 4.37 -13.49
C PHE A 7 -10.05 4.23 -14.94
N ASP A 8 -9.80 3.00 -15.37
CA ASP A 8 -9.78 2.65 -16.79
C ASP A 8 -10.96 1.71 -17.12
N HIS A 9 -10.96 1.10 -18.31
CA HIS A 9 -12.04 0.20 -18.75
C HIS A 9 -12.02 -1.20 -18.09
N LEU A 10 -10.95 -1.57 -17.39
CA LEU A 10 -10.71 -2.93 -16.85
C LEU A 10 -10.27 -2.93 -15.37
N ASN A 11 -9.75 -1.83 -14.88
CA ASN A 11 -9.03 -1.69 -13.63
C ASN A 11 -9.34 -0.36 -12.94
N ILE A 12 -9.28 -0.41 -11.62
CA ILE A 12 -9.26 0.73 -10.73
C ILE A 12 -7.85 0.87 -10.16
N TYR A 13 -7.28 2.05 -10.33
CA TYR A 13 -6.00 2.40 -9.73
C TYR A 13 -6.25 3.25 -8.51
N VAL A 14 -5.74 2.79 -7.37
CA VAL A 14 -5.81 3.52 -6.11
C VAL A 14 -4.40 3.85 -5.68
N ARG A 15 -4.12 5.15 -5.52
CA ARG A 15 -2.88 5.64 -4.95
C ARG A 15 -3.16 6.30 -3.61
N LYS A 16 -2.53 5.78 -2.56
CA LYS A 16 -2.69 6.27 -1.20
C LYS A 16 -1.37 6.78 -0.68
N LYS A 17 -1.31 8.06 -0.34
CA LYS A 17 -0.13 8.66 0.27
C LYS A 17 -0.16 8.47 1.78
N ILE A 18 0.96 8.09 2.37
CA ILE A 18 1.06 7.95 3.83
C ILE A 18 0.84 9.32 4.49
N PRO A 19 -0.14 9.43 5.41
CA PRO A 19 -0.42 10.68 6.09
C PRO A 19 0.66 10.91 7.14
N THR A 20 1.58 11.82 6.87
CA THR A 20 2.58 12.24 7.87
C THR A 20 2.61 13.75 7.96
N ASN A 21 2.43 14.25 9.19
CA ASN A 21 2.48 15.67 9.49
C ASN A 21 3.88 16.23 9.17
N ILE A 22 3.95 17.36 8.47
CA ILE A 22 5.22 18.00 8.09
C ILE A 22 6.09 18.33 9.30
N PHE A 23 5.50 18.73 10.42
CA PHE A 23 6.22 18.95 11.67
C PHE A 23 6.86 17.67 12.20
N LEU A 24 6.12 16.56 12.15
CA LEU A 24 6.64 15.25 12.54
C LEU A 24 7.77 14.80 11.60
N LYS A 25 7.64 15.07 10.28
CA LYS A 25 8.71 14.79 9.30
C LYS A 25 9.99 15.54 9.66
N ILE A 26 9.90 16.86 9.88
CA ILE A 26 11.06 17.70 10.22
C ILE A 26 11.67 17.26 11.55
N PHE A 27 10.84 17.03 12.58
CA PHE A 27 11.30 16.54 13.87
C PHE A 27 12.03 15.20 13.74
N LEU A 28 11.47 14.25 13.00
CA LEU A 28 12.11 12.96 12.73
C LEU A 28 13.46 13.14 12.04
N VAL A 29 13.59 14.04 11.05
CA VAL A 29 14.88 14.30 10.39
C VAL A 29 15.92 14.78 11.39
N ILE A 30 15.58 15.81 12.16
CA ILE A 30 16.51 16.44 13.11
C ILE A 30 16.93 15.43 14.18
N PHE A 31 15.96 14.71 14.74
CA PHE A 31 16.21 13.72 15.78
C PHE A 31 17.13 12.60 15.27
N ASN A 32 16.82 12.02 14.10
CA ASN A 32 17.61 10.93 13.53
C ASN A 32 19.02 11.36 13.13
N LEU A 33 19.19 12.57 12.57
CA LEU A 33 20.51 13.13 12.30
C LEU A 33 21.32 13.32 13.59
N GLY A 34 20.69 13.88 14.63
CA GLY A 34 21.31 14.03 15.94
C GLY A 34 21.76 12.71 16.54
N THR A 35 20.93 11.66 16.46
CA THR A 35 21.29 10.32 16.94
C THR A 35 22.45 9.72 16.14
N ILE A 36 22.45 9.83 14.82
CA ILE A 36 23.55 9.33 13.98
C ILE A 36 24.86 10.04 14.34
N ILE A 37 24.86 11.37 14.43
CA ILE A 37 26.04 12.16 14.82
C ILE A 37 26.53 11.75 16.21
N GLY A 38 25.62 11.60 17.18
CA GLY A 38 25.94 11.16 18.53
C GLY A 38 26.55 9.75 18.57
N LEU A 39 26.03 8.82 17.77
CA LEU A 39 26.58 7.46 17.65
C LEU A 39 27.98 7.48 17.01
N PHE A 40 28.20 8.26 15.97
CA PHE A 40 29.54 8.43 15.40
C PHE A 40 30.52 8.99 16.42
N TYR A 41 30.14 10.06 17.13
CA TYR A 41 30.97 10.67 18.17
C TYR A 41 31.31 9.68 19.29
N PHE A 42 30.31 8.93 19.78
CA PHE A 42 30.50 7.89 20.78
C PHE A 42 31.47 6.79 20.31
N VAL A 43 31.35 6.34 19.06
CA VAL A 43 32.25 5.35 18.47
C VAL A 43 33.68 5.89 18.39
N PHE A 44 33.87 7.15 18.00
CA PHE A 44 35.20 7.76 17.95
C PHE A 44 35.84 7.87 19.35
N LEU A 45 35.09 8.28 20.37
CA LEU A 45 35.58 8.33 21.76
C LEU A 45 36.07 6.97 22.26
N LEU A 46 35.36 5.88 21.93
CA LEU A 46 35.75 4.53 22.35
C LEU A 46 37.03 4.01 21.65
N GLN A 47 37.43 4.61 20.54
CA GLN A 47 38.52 4.14 19.69
C GLN A 47 39.85 4.87 19.92
N GLU A 48 39.91 5.88 20.79
CA GLU A 48 41.11 6.72 21.02
C GLU A 48 42.41 5.93 21.26
N ASN A 49 42.33 4.79 21.95
CA ASN A 49 43.52 4.01 22.33
C ASN A 49 43.83 2.83 21.40
N LYS A 50 42.84 2.32 20.65
CA LYS A 50 43.03 1.17 19.75
C LYS A 50 41.98 1.22 18.64
N PRO A 51 42.37 1.55 17.39
CA PRO A 51 41.43 1.62 16.29
C PRO A 51 40.87 0.22 16.00
N ASN A 52 39.56 0.09 16.13
CA ASN A 52 38.81 -1.09 15.74
C ASN A 52 37.64 -0.62 14.87
N PRO A 53 37.52 -1.02 13.60
CA PRO A 53 36.43 -0.55 12.73
C PRO A 53 35.08 -1.18 13.07
N LEU A 54 35.04 -2.29 13.82
CA LEU A 54 33.80 -3.04 14.10
C LEU A 54 32.68 -2.16 14.71
N PRO A 55 32.94 -1.26 15.68
CA PRO A 55 31.90 -0.40 16.24
C PRO A 55 31.32 0.62 15.25
N LEU A 56 32.00 0.91 14.11
CA LEU A 56 31.44 1.78 13.05
C LEU A 56 30.26 1.12 12.33
N LEU A 57 30.12 -0.20 12.41
CA LEU A 57 28.96 -0.89 11.83
C LEU A 57 27.65 -0.48 12.50
N LEU A 58 27.70 -0.07 13.78
CA LEU A 58 26.52 0.31 14.54
C LEU A 58 25.84 1.59 14.01
N PRO A 59 26.52 2.75 13.90
CA PRO A 59 25.92 3.94 13.29
C PRO A 59 25.53 3.71 11.82
N ILE A 60 26.27 2.89 11.07
CA ILE A 60 25.95 2.56 9.68
C ILE A 60 24.64 1.76 9.60
N ALA A 61 24.52 0.66 10.35
CA ALA A 61 23.33 -0.19 10.37
C ALA A 61 22.10 0.58 10.87
N TYR A 62 22.28 1.42 11.89
CA TYR A 62 21.24 2.33 12.37
C TYR A 62 20.82 3.31 11.28
N GLY A 63 21.78 3.97 10.63
CA GLY A 63 21.52 4.91 9.53
C GLY A 63 20.74 4.29 8.37
N PHE A 64 21.10 3.08 7.94
CA PHE A 64 20.34 2.35 6.91
C PHE A 64 18.90 2.03 7.35
N THR A 65 18.74 1.54 8.58
CA THR A 65 17.43 1.16 9.11
C THR A 65 16.51 2.37 9.21
N ILE A 66 17.01 3.45 9.81
CA ILE A 66 16.27 4.69 10.00
C ILE A 66 16.02 5.40 8.68
N GLY A 67 17.00 5.42 7.77
CA GLY A 67 16.87 5.99 6.44
C GLY A 67 15.71 5.36 5.67
N LYS A 68 15.54 4.03 5.74
CA LYS A 68 14.39 3.34 5.15
C LYS A 68 13.06 3.84 5.73
N TYR A 69 12.95 3.93 7.06
CA TYR A 69 11.74 4.44 7.70
C TYR A 69 11.48 5.91 7.38
N PHE A 70 12.53 6.72 7.29
CA PHE A 70 12.43 8.12 6.92
C PHE A 70 11.90 8.30 5.49
N LEU A 71 12.43 7.53 4.53
CA LEU A 71 11.93 7.52 3.16
C LEU A 71 10.46 7.12 3.10
N TRP A 72 10.07 6.07 3.83
CA TRP A 72 8.66 5.65 3.93
C TRP A 72 7.76 6.74 4.51
N ASN A 73 8.15 7.39 5.60
CA ASN A 73 7.35 8.47 6.19
C ASN A 73 7.31 9.73 5.31
N THR A 74 8.33 9.97 4.49
CA THR A 74 8.42 11.20 3.69
C THR A 74 7.72 11.06 2.35
N PHE A 75 8.00 9.96 1.66
CA PHE A 75 7.61 9.70 0.26
C PHE A 75 6.76 8.46 0.10
N GLY A 76 6.48 7.71 1.18
CA GLY A 76 5.71 6.47 1.11
C GLY A 76 4.35 6.68 0.46
N GLU A 77 4.15 5.92 -0.61
CA GLU A 77 2.90 5.81 -1.33
C GLU A 77 2.59 4.32 -1.51
N GLU A 78 1.34 3.96 -1.28
CA GLU A 78 0.80 2.65 -1.60
C GLU A 78 0.08 2.76 -2.94
N PHE A 79 0.35 1.82 -3.84
CA PHE A 79 -0.29 1.75 -5.15
C PHE A 79 -0.99 0.41 -5.30
N TYR A 80 -2.28 0.47 -5.62
CA TYR A 80 -3.15 -0.67 -5.84
C TYR A 80 -3.75 -0.62 -7.23
N ILE A 81 -3.80 -1.78 -7.88
CA ILE A 81 -4.51 -2.00 -9.14
C ILE A 81 -5.55 -3.09 -8.86
N ILE A 82 -6.82 -2.74 -8.92
CA ILE A 82 -7.93 -3.65 -8.63
C ILE A 82 -8.66 -3.90 -9.95
N SER A 83 -8.63 -5.14 -10.41
CA SER A 83 -9.40 -5.61 -11.58
C SER A 83 -10.68 -6.31 -11.10
N THR A 84 -11.37 -7.09 -11.94
CA THR A 84 -12.55 -7.87 -11.51
C THR A 84 -12.19 -9.06 -10.61
N SER A 85 -11.00 -9.66 -10.82
CA SER A 85 -10.60 -10.93 -10.20
C SER A 85 -9.20 -10.92 -9.57
N TYR A 86 -8.42 -9.86 -9.78
CA TYR A 86 -7.06 -9.75 -9.27
C TYR A 86 -6.82 -8.39 -8.62
N ILE A 87 -6.04 -8.41 -7.54
CA ILE A 87 -5.47 -7.22 -6.94
C ILE A 87 -3.95 -7.26 -7.10
N SER A 88 -3.40 -6.19 -7.66
CA SER A 88 -1.96 -5.95 -7.65
C SER A 88 -1.63 -4.83 -6.68
N TYR A 89 -0.55 -4.97 -5.91
CA TYR A 89 -0.11 -3.97 -4.95
C TYR A 89 1.40 -3.76 -5.01
N GLN A 90 1.82 -2.52 -4.75
CA GLN A 90 3.20 -2.08 -4.73
C GLN A 90 3.38 -0.96 -3.71
N HIS A 91 4.54 -0.93 -3.06
CA HIS A 91 4.95 0.20 -2.23
C HIS A 91 5.95 1.05 -3.02
N ASP A 92 5.69 2.35 -3.06
CA ASP A 92 6.54 3.36 -3.68
C ASP A 92 7.19 4.20 -2.56
N TYR A 93 8.52 4.12 -2.46
CA TYR A 93 9.34 4.89 -1.52
C TYR A 93 9.92 6.16 -2.19
N GLY A 94 9.35 6.59 -3.32
CA GLY A 94 9.79 7.73 -4.13
C GLY A 94 10.89 7.34 -5.12
N PHE A 95 12.11 7.10 -4.62
CA PHE A 95 13.26 6.73 -5.47
C PHE A 95 13.38 5.22 -5.70
N TRP A 96 12.62 4.43 -4.96
CA TRP A 96 12.63 2.98 -5.03
C TRP A 96 11.20 2.45 -4.93
N LYS A 97 10.87 1.47 -5.77
CA LYS A 97 9.58 0.79 -5.74
C LYS A 97 9.80 -0.69 -5.48
N THR A 98 8.95 -1.29 -4.66
CA THR A 98 8.98 -2.74 -4.47
C THR A 98 8.53 -3.45 -5.74
N THR A 99 8.80 -4.73 -5.89
CA THR A 99 8.18 -5.51 -6.98
C THR A 99 6.66 -5.50 -6.86
N LEU A 100 5.97 -5.34 -7.98
CA LEU A 100 4.51 -5.46 -8.05
C LEU A 100 4.12 -6.91 -7.72
N LYS A 101 3.25 -7.08 -6.72
CA LYS A 101 2.71 -8.40 -6.36
C LYS A 101 1.26 -8.48 -6.75
N THR A 102 0.87 -9.57 -7.41
CA THR A 102 -0.51 -9.80 -7.89
C THR A 102 -1.09 -11.02 -7.20
N LEU A 103 -2.31 -10.87 -6.68
CA LEU A 103 -3.07 -11.91 -6.00
C LEU A 103 -4.44 -12.04 -6.64
N LYS A 104 -4.89 -13.28 -6.83
CA LYS A 104 -6.25 -13.59 -7.31
C LYS A 104 -7.21 -13.63 -6.13
N TYR A 105 -8.36 -12.98 -6.25
CA TYR A 105 -9.44 -13.01 -5.27
C TYR A 105 -10.77 -13.41 -5.94
N ASP A 106 -11.75 -13.83 -5.13
CA ASP A 106 -13.08 -14.20 -5.62
C ASP A 106 -14.14 -13.14 -5.29
N PHE A 107 -14.03 -12.51 -4.12
CA PHE A 107 -14.88 -11.37 -3.77
C PHE A 107 -14.18 -10.38 -2.83
N ILE A 108 -14.75 -9.18 -2.76
CA ILE A 108 -14.30 -8.09 -1.88
C ILE A 108 -15.35 -7.90 -0.79
N SER A 109 -14.93 -7.97 0.47
CA SER A 109 -15.72 -7.57 1.62
C SER A 109 -15.32 -6.17 2.06
N THR A 110 -16.31 -5.36 2.43
CA THR A 110 -16.11 -3.99 2.89
C THR A 110 -16.45 -3.86 4.35
N ASN A 111 -15.62 -3.14 5.10
CA ASN A 111 -15.95 -2.70 6.44
C ASN A 111 -15.69 -1.20 6.57
N SER A 112 -16.73 -0.42 6.92
CA SER A 112 -16.58 1.00 7.21
C SER A 112 -16.46 1.18 8.71
N ILE A 113 -15.31 1.68 9.14
CA ILE A 113 -15.09 2.01 10.55
C ILE A 113 -15.74 3.38 10.85
N ASN A 114 -15.66 4.31 9.89
CA ASN A 114 -16.23 5.66 9.94
C ASN A 114 -16.65 6.12 8.53
N GLN A 115 -17.41 7.22 8.42
CA GLN A 115 -17.86 7.79 7.14
C GLN A 115 -16.73 8.20 6.16
N GLU A 116 -15.49 8.28 6.65
CA GLU A 116 -14.32 8.75 5.89
C GLU A 116 -13.26 7.66 5.65
N GLU A 117 -13.47 6.44 6.17
CA GLU A 117 -12.50 5.34 6.02
C GLU A 117 -13.20 4.02 5.72
N LEU A 118 -12.77 3.39 4.63
CA LEU A 118 -13.25 2.11 4.17
C LEU A 118 -12.11 1.08 4.17
N THR A 119 -12.33 -0.02 4.87
CA THR A 119 -11.47 -1.19 4.81
C THR A 119 -11.97 -2.13 3.71
N LEU A 120 -11.09 -2.45 2.77
CA LEU A 120 -11.27 -3.48 1.75
C LEU A 120 -10.57 -4.77 2.18
N ILE A 121 -11.30 -5.87 2.18
CA ILE A 121 -10.81 -7.20 2.50
C ILE A 121 -11.03 -8.08 1.27
N PHE A 122 -9.94 -8.53 0.67
CA PHE A 122 -9.96 -9.40 -0.50
C PHE A 122 -9.91 -10.85 -0.02
N ILE A 123 -10.90 -11.62 -0.45
CA ILE A 123 -11.12 -12.98 0.02
C ILE A 123 -11.06 -13.93 -1.18
N ARG A 124 -10.39 -15.07 -0.96
CA ARG A 124 -10.34 -16.19 -1.88
C ARG A 124 -10.92 -17.43 -1.19
N TYR A 125 -11.59 -18.29 -1.94
CA TYR A 125 -11.95 -19.62 -1.50
C TYR A 125 -10.83 -20.61 -1.80
N ASN A 126 -10.46 -21.40 -0.79
CA ASN A 126 -9.52 -22.51 -0.98
C ASN A 126 -10.22 -23.74 -1.58
N ASP A 127 -9.46 -24.81 -1.82
CA ASP A 127 -9.96 -26.05 -2.43
C ASP A 127 -11.06 -26.72 -1.58
N GLU A 128 -11.08 -26.44 -0.27
CA GLU A 128 -12.10 -26.90 0.69
C GLU A 128 -13.31 -25.95 0.79
N LYS A 129 -13.36 -24.92 -0.07
CA LYS A 129 -14.38 -23.86 -0.08
C LYS A 129 -14.44 -23.03 1.20
N LEU A 130 -13.34 -22.98 1.96
CA LEU A 130 -13.20 -22.09 3.11
C LEU A 130 -12.69 -20.73 2.65
N GLN A 131 -13.16 -19.68 3.33
CA GLN A 131 -12.75 -18.30 3.06
C GLN A 131 -11.38 -18.02 3.65
N GLU A 132 -10.48 -17.51 2.81
CA GLU A 132 -9.15 -17.06 3.18
C GLU A 132 -8.97 -15.59 2.84
N GLU A 133 -8.60 -14.78 3.82
CA GLU A 133 -8.20 -13.39 3.61
C GLU A 133 -6.80 -13.38 2.97
N ILE A 134 -6.72 -12.94 1.73
CA ILE A 134 -5.45 -12.88 0.99
C ILE A 134 -4.81 -11.50 1.07
N PHE A 135 -5.62 -10.46 1.26
CA PHE A 135 -5.16 -9.09 1.27
C PHE A 135 -6.17 -8.17 1.97
N ARG A 136 -5.66 -7.20 2.72
CA ARG A 136 -6.46 -6.19 3.40
C ARG A 136 -5.81 -4.83 3.28
N THR A 137 -6.61 -3.82 2.95
CA THR A 137 -6.16 -2.43 2.89
C THR A 137 -7.25 -1.47 3.37
N SER A 138 -6.83 -0.38 3.99
CA SER A 138 -7.73 0.72 4.38
C SER A 138 -7.52 1.91 3.47
N LEU A 139 -8.61 2.37 2.87
CA LEU A 139 -8.68 3.53 2.00
C LEU A 139 -9.41 4.66 2.74
N ALA A 140 -8.79 5.84 2.80
CA ALA A 140 -9.47 7.04 3.28
C ALA A 140 -10.26 7.64 2.12
N ILE A 141 -11.45 7.09 1.90
CA ILE A 141 -12.41 7.47 0.86
C ILE A 141 -13.79 7.57 1.49
N SER A 142 -14.63 8.46 0.95
CA SER A 142 -16.01 8.56 1.43
C SER A 142 -16.80 7.32 1.05
N ILE A 143 -17.88 7.04 1.78
CA ILE A 143 -18.81 5.95 1.45
C ILE A 143 -19.38 6.14 0.04
N VAL A 144 -19.69 7.38 -0.37
CA VAL A 144 -20.22 7.69 -1.71
C VAL A 144 -19.23 7.34 -2.81
N ASP A 145 -17.95 7.71 -2.63
CA ASP A 145 -16.90 7.36 -3.60
C ASP A 145 -16.68 5.84 -3.66
N SER A 146 -16.87 5.14 -2.53
CA SER A 146 -16.75 3.70 -2.51
C SER A 146 -17.85 2.99 -3.29
N GLU A 147 -19.10 3.44 -3.17
CA GLU A 147 -20.21 2.89 -3.95
C GLU A 147 -19.95 3.06 -5.45
N LEU A 148 -19.37 4.19 -5.85
CA LEU A 148 -18.97 4.42 -7.24
C LEU A 148 -17.90 3.41 -7.71
N ILE A 149 -16.90 3.10 -6.87
CA ILE A 149 -15.88 2.09 -7.17
C ILE A 149 -16.51 0.70 -7.35
N PHE A 150 -17.41 0.30 -6.45
CA PHE A 150 -18.05 -1.02 -6.56
C PHE A 150 -19.02 -1.12 -7.73
N ASN A 151 -19.77 -0.06 -8.02
CA ASN A 151 -20.62 0.01 -9.20
C ASN A 151 -19.78 -0.12 -10.47
N LYS A 152 -18.63 0.57 -10.54
CA LYS A 152 -17.70 0.45 -11.66
C LYS A 152 -17.09 -0.95 -11.78
N LEU A 153 -16.70 -1.59 -10.68
CA LEU A 153 -16.25 -2.99 -10.71
C LEU A 153 -17.32 -3.93 -11.25
N ASN A 154 -18.57 -3.74 -10.84
CA ASN A 154 -19.69 -4.54 -11.32
C ASN A 154 -19.99 -4.30 -12.80
N GLU A 155 -19.90 -3.05 -13.27
CA GLU A 155 -20.01 -2.72 -14.69
C GLU A 155 -18.91 -3.40 -15.50
N ILE A 156 -17.64 -3.30 -15.08
CA ILE A 156 -16.51 -3.96 -15.76
C ILE A 156 -16.73 -5.47 -15.80
N LYS A 157 -17.19 -6.06 -14.69
CA LYS A 157 -17.51 -7.48 -14.61
C LYS A 157 -18.63 -7.86 -15.60
N LEU A 158 -19.71 -7.07 -15.68
CA LEU A 158 -20.81 -7.31 -16.60
C LEU A 158 -20.40 -7.16 -18.06
N ASP A 159 -19.53 -6.21 -18.40
CA ASP A 159 -19.02 -6.05 -19.77
C ASP A 159 -18.10 -7.22 -20.16
N GLU A 160 -17.22 -7.65 -19.25
CA GLU A 160 -16.33 -8.81 -19.46
C GLU A 160 -17.14 -10.10 -19.69
N PHE A 161 -18.13 -10.38 -18.84
CA PHE A 161 -19.00 -11.56 -18.99
C PHE A 161 -20.06 -11.40 -20.08
N GLY A 162 -20.52 -10.19 -20.37
CA GLY A 162 -21.51 -9.90 -21.42
C GLY A 162 -20.95 -10.06 -22.82
N HIS A 163 -19.63 -9.88 -22.99
CA HIS A 163 -18.93 -10.21 -24.23
C HIS A 163 -18.62 -11.71 -24.38
N GLU A 164 -18.39 -12.44 -23.28
CA GLU A 164 -18.20 -13.90 -23.33
C GLU A 164 -19.50 -14.68 -23.44
N VAL A 165 -20.60 -14.14 -22.89
CA VAL A 165 -21.92 -14.77 -22.91
C VAL A 165 -22.80 -14.02 -23.89
N ASN A 166 -22.78 -14.48 -25.15
CA ASN A 166 -23.82 -14.18 -26.12
C ASN A 166 -25.13 -14.78 -25.56
N PHE A 167 -25.85 -14.02 -24.73
CA PHE A 167 -27.08 -14.50 -24.11
C PHE A 167 -28.02 -14.93 -25.24
N PRO A 168 -28.41 -16.22 -25.31
CA PRO A 168 -29.40 -16.62 -26.29
C PRO A 168 -30.67 -15.81 -26.01
N ILE A 169 -31.24 -15.20 -27.06
CA ILE A 169 -32.50 -14.47 -26.98
C ILE A 169 -33.57 -15.48 -26.56
N ILE A 170 -33.93 -15.52 -25.27
CA ILE A 170 -34.88 -16.52 -24.73
C ILE A 170 -36.34 -16.12 -25.01
N PHE A 171 -36.60 -14.96 -25.61
CA PHE A 171 -37.94 -14.58 -26.05
C PHE A 171 -37.91 -13.92 -27.44
N PRO A 172 -38.27 -14.64 -28.52
CA PRO A 172 -38.73 -13.99 -29.73
C PRO A 172 -40.12 -13.38 -29.47
N ASN A 173 -40.31 -12.13 -29.93
CA ASN A 173 -41.62 -11.49 -30.04
C ASN A 173 -42.59 -12.34 -30.86
#